data_AF-A0A3M2ANH5-F1
#
_entry.id   AF-A0A3M2ANH5-F1
#
_cell.length_a   1.000
_cell.length_b   1.000
_cell.length_c   1.000
_cell.angle_alpha   90.00
_cell.angle_beta   90.00
_cell.angle_gamma   90.00
#
_symmetry.space_group_name_H-M   'P 1'
#
loop_
_entity.id
_entity.type
_entity.pdbx_description
1 polymer ?
#
loop_
_entity_poly.entity_id
_entity_poly.type
_entity_poly.pdbx_seq_one_letter_code
_entity_poly.pdbx_strand_id
1 'polypeptide(L)'
;MRIEGFRLELKTTRPEHIKPEESFEKLLHEEVLKQERIQPKRESLIPQDIKARILAKVEEVSYKYSIPKELILAIMEQESAFNPLAYNKNKDGTEDRGLMQVNYQHNLRLMKEYNIKDPDQLYHIE
;
A
#
# COMPACT_ATOMS: atom_id res chain seq x y z
N MET A 1 9.85 39.49 -48.85
CA MET A 1 8.99 38.41 -49.35
C MET A 1 8.23 37.84 -48.16
N ARG A 2 6.97 38.24 -47.95
CA ARG A 2 6.08 37.70 -46.89
C ARG A 2 5.30 36.53 -47.49
N ILE A 3 5.41 35.36 -46.86
CA ILE A 3 4.60 34.21 -47.24
C ILE A 3 3.30 34.33 -46.45
N GLU A 4 2.25 34.83 -47.09
CA GLU A 4 0.91 34.80 -46.52
C GLU A 4 0.28 33.42 -46.71
N GLY A 5 -0.38 32.93 -45.65
CA GLY A 5 -1.49 32.00 -45.77
C GLY A 5 -1.13 30.51 -45.89
N PHE A 6 -0.56 29.90 -44.85
CA PHE A 6 -0.75 28.47 -44.64
C PHE A 6 -2.01 28.25 -43.79
N ARG A 7 -3.18 28.11 -44.44
CA ARG A 7 -4.38 27.54 -43.79
C ARG A 7 -4.26 26.02 -43.85
N LEU A 8 -3.70 25.43 -42.80
CA LEU A 8 -3.81 23.99 -42.57
C LEU A 8 -5.21 23.71 -42.01
N GLU A 9 -6.07 23.15 -42.85
CA GLU A 9 -7.37 22.65 -42.39
C GLU A 9 -7.13 21.47 -41.44
N LEU A 10 -7.51 21.66 -40.17
CA LEU A 10 -7.46 20.59 -39.19
C LEU A 10 -8.45 19.51 -39.64
N LYS A 11 -7.94 18.30 -39.89
CA LYS A 11 -8.80 17.15 -40.16
C LYS A 11 -9.63 16.88 -38.92
N THR A 12 -10.90 17.23 -38.94
CA THR A 12 -11.85 16.89 -37.88
C THR A 12 -12.37 15.47 -38.10
N THR A 13 -12.63 14.76 -37.01
CA THR A 13 -13.31 13.47 -37.05
C THR A 13 -14.74 13.65 -37.52
N ARG A 14 -15.21 12.71 -38.37
CA ARG A 14 -16.61 12.73 -38.83
C ARG A 14 -17.55 12.54 -37.63
N PRO A 15 -18.73 13.18 -37.60
CA PRO A 15 -19.65 13.11 -36.47
C PRO A 15 -19.99 11.68 -36.04
N GLU A 16 -20.11 10.75 -37.01
CA GLU A 16 -20.37 9.34 -36.77
C GLU A 16 -19.25 8.58 -36.05
N HIS A 17 -18.03 9.14 -35.99
CA HIS A 17 -16.88 8.57 -35.28
C HIS A 17 -16.57 9.30 -33.95
N ILE A 18 -17.32 10.35 -33.63
CA ILE A 18 -17.25 11.00 -32.32
C ILE A 18 -18.07 10.14 -31.37
N LYS A 19 -17.39 9.40 -30.48
CA LYS A 19 -18.08 8.69 -29.41
C LYS A 19 -18.90 9.71 -28.59
N PRO A 20 -20.13 9.38 -28.19
CA PRO A 20 -20.89 10.27 -27.31
C PRO A 20 -20.05 10.58 -26.08
N GLU A 21 -20.00 11.85 -25.68
CA GLU A 21 -19.25 12.27 -24.49
C GLU A 21 -19.79 11.50 -23.29
N GLU A 22 -19.03 10.51 -22.83
CA GLU A 22 -19.25 9.93 -21.52
C GLU A 22 -19.06 11.06 -20.51
N SER A 23 -20.13 11.41 -19.81
CA SER A 23 -20.09 12.43 -18.77
C SER A 23 -19.00 12.05 -17.77
N PHE A 24 -17.96 12.88 -17.70
CA PHE A 24 -16.83 12.70 -16.80
C PHE A 24 -17.28 12.45 -15.36
N GLU A 25 -18.37 13.10 -14.94
CA GLU A 25 -18.98 12.92 -13.62
C GLU A 25 -19.46 11.47 -13.40
N LYS A 26 -20.03 10.82 -14.41
CA LYS A 26 -20.45 9.42 -14.32
C LYS A 26 -19.27 8.48 -14.20
N LEU A 27 -18.24 8.69 -15.03
CA LEU A 27 -17.00 7.89 -14.96
C LEU A 27 -16.31 8.05 -13.61
N LEU A 28 -16.20 9.28 -13.12
CA LEU A 28 -15.61 9.58 -11.83
C LEU A 28 -16.41 8.93 -10.69
N HIS A 29 -17.73 9.05 -10.70
CA HIS A 29 -18.58 8.47 -9.66
C HIS A 29 -18.55 6.93 -9.68
N GLU A 30 -18.49 6.32 -10.85
CA GLU A 30 -18.39 4.87 -10.99
C GLU A 30 -17.04 4.35 -10.46
N GLU A 31 -15.97 5.10 -10.68
CA GLU A 31 -14.65 4.75 -10.18
C GLU A 31 -14.51 4.94 -8.66
N VAL A 32 -15.08 6.02 -8.10
CA VAL A 32 -15.18 6.22 -6.64
C VAL A 32 -15.96 5.07 -5.99
N LEU A 33 -17.10 4.67 -6.56
CA LEU A 33 -17.90 3.55 -6.06
C LEU A 33 -17.16 2.21 -6.13
N LYS A 34 -16.30 1.99 -7.15
CA LYS A 34 -15.45 0.79 -7.20
C LYS A 34 -14.42 0.80 -6.08
N GLN A 35 -13.77 1.94 -5.82
CA GLN A 35 -12.83 2.07 -4.71
C GLN A 35 -13.51 1.83 -3.36
N GLU A 36 -14.70 2.40 -3.14
CA GLU A 36 -15.52 2.20 -1.95
C GLU A 36 -16.09 0.77 -1.82
N ARG A 37 -16.09 -0.05 -2.86
CA ARG A 37 -16.50 -1.49 -2.77
C ARG A 37 -15.33 -2.41 -2.48
N ILE A 38 -14.11 -2.01 -2.83
CA ILE A 38 -12.89 -2.76 -2.57
C ILE A 38 -12.40 -2.53 -1.12
N GLN A 39 -12.62 -1.33 -0.57
CA GLN A 39 -12.13 -0.93 0.75
C GLN A 39 -12.88 -1.50 1.98
N PRO A 40 -14.22 -1.68 2.03
CA PRO A 40 -14.92 -1.92 3.29
C PRO A 40 -14.83 -3.35 3.81
N LYS A 41 -14.24 -4.28 3.05
CA LYS A 41 -14.14 -5.70 3.48
C LYS A 41 -12.78 -6.06 4.09
N ARG A 42 -11.75 -5.22 3.93
CA ARG A 42 -10.40 -5.49 4.46
C ARG A 42 -10.09 -4.77 5.77
N GLU A 43 -10.71 -3.61 6.02
CA GLU A 43 -10.41 -2.81 7.21
C GLU A 43 -10.99 -3.34 8.53
N SER A 44 -11.88 -4.33 8.50
CA SER A 44 -12.72 -4.68 9.66
C SER A 44 -12.23 -5.84 10.55
N LEU A 45 -11.00 -6.36 10.36
CA LEU A 45 -10.50 -7.49 11.16
C LEU A 45 -9.61 -7.09 12.35
N ILE A 46 -9.13 -5.84 12.39
CA ILE A 46 -8.19 -5.39 13.42
C ILE A 46 -8.93 -4.45 14.38
N PRO A 47 -8.93 -4.73 15.71
CA PRO A 47 -9.44 -3.81 16.71
C PRO A 47 -8.87 -2.40 16.52
N GLN A 48 -9.74 -1.38 16.57
CA GLN A 48 -9.36 0.03 16.38
C GLN A 48 -8.16 0.46 17.23
N ASP A 49 -8.08 -0.09 18.46
CA ASP A 49 -7.01 0.16 19.43
C ASP A 49 -5.64 -0.34 18.93
N ILE A 50 -5.60 -1.49 18.27
CA ILE A 50 -4.37 -2.05 17.70
C ILE A 50 -3.88 -1.18 16.54
N LYS A 51 -4.78 -0.74 15.65
CA LYS A 51 -4.43 0.17 14.55
C LYS A 51 -3.82 1.47 15.07
N ALA A 52 -4.39 2.05 16.13
CA ALA A 52 -3.84 3.25 16.76
C ALA A 52 -2.43 3.02 17.33
N ARG A 53 -2.20 1.89 18.00
CA ARG A 53 -0.87 1.51 18.51
C ARG A 53 0.16 1.34 17.39
N ILE A 54 -0.21 0.70 16.29
CA ILE A 54 0.65 0.54 15.10
C ILE A 54 1.03 1.92 14.55
N LEU A 55 0.05 2.81 14.34
CA LEU A 55 0.30 4.15 13.80
C LEU A 55 1.24 4.97 14.69
N ALA A 56 1.02 4.95 16.00
CA ALA A 56 1.89 5.63 16.96
C ALA A 56 3.32 5.08 16.91
N LYS A 57 3.49 3.76 16.79
CA LYS A 57 4.80 3.13 16.67
C LYS A 57 5.49 3.47 15.35
N VAL A 58 4.74 3.49 14.26
CA VAL A 58 5.27 3.87 12.94
C VAL A 58 5.77 5.31 12.96
N GLU A 59 5.07 6.24 13.62
CA GLU A 59 5.51 7.62 13.77
C GLU A 59 6.83 7.73 14.56
N GLU A 60 6.93 7.00 15.68
CA GLU A 60 8.16 6.92 16.49
C GLU A 60 9.36 6.40 15.66
N VAL A 61 9.17 5.28 14.95
CA VAL A 61 10.20 4.61 14.16
C VAL A 61 10.58 5.43 12.92
N SER A 62 9.59 6.03 12.26
CA SER A 62 9.79 6.94 11.13
C SER A 62 10.72 8.09 11.52
N TYR A 63 10.47 8.72 12.67
CA TYR A 63 11.32 9.78 13.19
C TYR A 63 12.70 9.27 13.61
N LYS A 64 12.77 8.14 14.32
CA LYS A 64 14.03 7.56 14.84
C LYS A 64 15.02 7.18 13.73
N TYR A 65 14.53 6.60 12.63
CA TYR A 65 15.36 6.11 11.54
C TYR A 65 15.34 7.02 10.30
N SER A 66 14.64 8.15 10.35
CA SER A 66 14.46 9.08 9.22
C SER A 66 13.88 8.40 7.97
N ILE A 67 12.95 7.46 8.17
CA ILE A 67 12.28 6.73 7.09
C ILE A 67 10.88 7.30 6.93
N PRO A 68 10.41 7.65 5.72
CA PRO A 68 9.04 8.12 5.51
C PRO A 68 8.00 7.13 6.04
N LYS A 69 7.06 7.61 6.86
CA LYS A 69 6.01 6.77 7.45
C LYS A 69 5.15 6.08 6.40
N GLU A 70 4.90 6.75 5.28
CA GLU A 70 4.11 6.24 4.16
C GLU A 70 4.75 4.96 3.58
N LEU A 71 6.09 4.91 3.54
CA LEU A 71 6.81 3.74 3.07
C LEU A 71 6.65 2.55 4.04
N ILE A 72 6.76 2.82 5.34
CA ILE A 72 6.58 1.78 6.38
C ILE A 72 5.16 1.22 6.31
N LEU A 73 4.16 2.11 6.22
CA LEU A 73 2.75 1.72 6.11
C LEU A 73 2.47 0.92 4.83
N ALA A 74 3.03 1.32 3.70
CA ALA A 74 2.87 0.60 2.43
C ALA A 74 3.46 -0.82 2.50
N ILE A 75 4.61 -1.00 3.16
CA ILE A 75 5.20 -2.33 3.38
C ILE A 75 4.28 -3.16 4.27
N MET A 76 3.82 -2.61 5.40
CA MET A 76 2.92 -3.35 6.31
C MET A 76 1.60 -3.74 5.65
N GLU A 77 1.03 -2.87 4.82
CA GLU A 77 -0.19 -3.15 4.06
C GLU A 77 0.03 -4.31 3.08
N GLN A 78 1.14 -4.30 2.34
CA GLN A 78 1.45 -5.32 1.35
C GLN A 78 1.78 -6.69 1.98
N GLU A 79 2.51 -6.69 3.11
CA GLU A 79 2.99 -7.93 3.73
C GLU A 79 1.94 -8.64 4.59
N SER A 80 1.14 -7.88 5.36
CA SER A 80 0.23 -8.46 6.34
C SER A 80 -1.18 -7.88 6.33
N ALA A 81 -1.46 -6.88 5.50
CA ALA A 81 -2.68 -6.07 5.58
C ALA A 81 -2.93 -5.56 7.02
N PHE A 82 -1.86 -5.12 7.70
CA PHE A 82 -1.85 -4.68 9.10
C PHE A 82 -2.17 -5.75 10.15
N ASN A 83 -2.19 -7.04 9.81
CA ASN A 83 -2.41 -8.10 10.79
C ASN A 83 -1.13 -8.36 11.62
N PRO A 84 -1.10 -8.01 12.92
CA PRO A 84 0.10 -8.20 13.74
C PRO A 84 0.41 -9.67 14.04
N LEU A 85 -0.56 -10.57 13.88
CA LEU A 85 -0.40 -12.01 14.08
C LEU A 85 -0.23 -12.76 12.76
N ALA A 86 0.14 -12.07 11.67
CA ALA A 86 0.38 -12.71 10.39
C ALA A 86 1.53 -13.71 10.49
N TYR A 87 1.27 -14.93 10.03
CA TYR A 87 2.23 -16.03 10.01
C TYR A 87 2.20 -16.69 8.64
N ASN A 88 3.37 -16.82 8.03
CA ASN A 88 3.56 -17.53 6.79
C ASN A 88 4.70 -18.55 6.92
N LYS A 89 4.52 -19.71 6.28
CA LYS A 89 5.49 -20.80 6.29
C LYS A 89 5.97 -21.07 4.87
N ASN A 90 7.26 -20.90 4.65
CA ASN A 90 7.88 -21.10 3.36
C ASN A 90 8.11 -22.59 3.07
N LYS A 91 8.28 -22.93 1.79
CA LYS A 91 8.53 -24.31 1.34
C LYS A 91 9.80 -24.89 1.95
N ASP A 92 10.78 -24.04 2.22
CA ASP A 92 12.08 -24.40 2.82
C ASP A 92 12.00 -24.58 4.34
N GLY A 93 10.81 -24.42 4.93
CA GLY A 93 10.54 -24.59 6.35
C GLY A 93 10.83 -23.35 7.22
N THR A 94 11.32 -22.26 6.62
CA THR A 94 11.48 -20.98 7.32
C THR A 94 10.14 -20.28 7.50
N GLU A 95 10.08 -19.36 8.46
CA GLU A 95 8.81 -18.74 8.87
C GLU A 95 8.94 -17.22 8.88
N ASP A 96 7.94 -16.58 8.29
CA ASP A 96 7.80 -15.12 8.23
C ASP A 96 6.70 -14.70 9.20
N ARG A 97 6.98 -13.68 10.02
CA ARG A 97 6.16 -13.36 11.19
C ARG A 97 5.88 -11.86 11.32
N GLY A 98 4.68 -11.54 11.78
CA GLY A 98 4.28 -10.20 12.20
C GLY A 98 3.91 -9.25 11.05
N LEU A 99 3.80 -7.97 11.39
CA LEU A 99 3.30 -6.89 10.53
C LEU A 99 4.06 -6.72 9.21
N MET A 100 5.36 -7.00 9.22
CA MET A 100 6.25 -6.86 8.07
C MET A 100 6.81 -8.20 7.59
N GLN A 101 6.22 -9.33 8.03
CA GLN A 101 6.63 -10.67 7.62
C GLN A 101 8.15 -10.91 7.74
N VAL A 102 8.72 -10.60 8.91
CA VAL A 102 10.16 -10.75 9.14
C VAL A 102 10.50 -12.22 9.35
N ASN A 103 11.47 -12.71 8.58
CA ASN A 103 11.98 -14.07 8.75
C ASN A 103 12.98 -14.15 9.91
N TYR A 104 12.69 -14.93 10.96
CA TYR A 104 13.59 -15.03 12.11
C TYR A 104 14.89 -15.76 11.76
N GLN A 105 14.79 -16.89 11.04
CA GLN A 105 15.92 -17.78 10.76
C GLN A 105 16.96 -17.15 9.82
N HIS A 106 16.53 -16.31 8.87
CA HIS A 106 17.44 -15.59 7.99
C HIS A 106 18.10 -14.37 8.65
N ASN A 107 17.51 -13.83 9.72
CA ASN A 107 17.95 -12.57 10.34
C ASN A 107 18.62 -12.76 11.70
N LEU A 108 19.16 -13.95 12.02
CA LEU A 108 19.78 -14.26 13.32
C LEU A 108 20.80 -13.22 13.81
N ARG A 109 21.56 -12.62 12.90
CA ARG A 109 22.51 -11.54 13.24
C ARG A 109 21.80 -10.31 13.79
N LEU A 110 20.74 -9.85 13.13
CA LEU A 110 19.94 -8.70 13.56
C LEU A 110 19.18 -9.03 14.84
N MET A 111 18.64 -10.26 14.97
CA MET A 111 17.98 -10.70 16.19
C MET A 111 18.91 -10.61 17.40
N LYS A 112 20.18 -11.02 17.23
CA LYS A 112 21.20 -10.89 18.28
C LYS A 112 21.54 -9.43 18.59
N GLU A 113 21.65 -8.59 17.58
CA GLU A 113 21.95 -7.15 17.72
C GLU A 113 20.85 -6.41 18.48
N TYR A 114 19.58 -6.70 18.17
CA TYR A 114 18.41 -6.13 18.84
C TYR A 114 17.96 -6.91 20.09
N ASN A 115 18.73 -7.93 20.51
CA ASN A 115 18.45 -8.77 21.69
C ASN A 115 17.05 -9.44 21.65
N ILE A 116 16.62 -9.85 20.46
CA ILE A 116 15.41 -10.64 20.20
C ILE A 116 15.78 -12.12 20.33
N LYS A 117 15.27 -12.77 21.38
CA LYS A 117 15.61 -14.16 21.73
C LYS A 117 14.53 -15.16 21.32
N ASP A 118 13.29 -14.69 21.23
CA ASP A 118 12.14 -15.51 20.89
C ASP A 118 11.51 -15.01 19.59
N PRO A 119 11.31 -15.87 18.58
CA PRO A 119 10.58 -15.54 17.36
C PRO A 119 9.19 -14.94 17.58
N ASP A 120 8.52 -15.24 18.70
CA ASP A 120 7.19 -14.70 19.01
C ASP A 120 7.23 -13.20 19.34
N GLN A 121 8.40 -12.65 19.69
CA GLN A 121 8.57 -11.22 19.90
C GLN A 121 8.34 -10.41 18.61
N LEU A 122 8.39 -11.04 17.43
CA LEU A 122 8.09 -10.38 16.15
C LEU A 122 6.60 -10.04 15.97
N TYR A 123 5.72 -10.58 16.83
CA TYR A 123 4.31 -10.21 16.87
C TYR A 123 4.03 -8.99 17.77
N HIS A 124 5.02 -8.56 18.56
CA HIS A 124 4.84 -7.45 19.47
C HIS A 124 4.89 -6.12 18.74
N ILE A 125 3.96 -5.22 19.07
CA ILE A 125 3.86 -3.87 18.49
C ILE A 125 4.63 -2.83 19.35
N GLU A 126 5.03 -3.22 20.57
CA GLU A 126 5.66 -2.36 21.58
C GLU A 126 7.18 -2.27 21.43
#